data_AF-A0A7K3J038-F1
#
_entry.id   AF-A0A7K3J038-F1
#
_cell.length_a   1.000
_cell.length_b   1.000
_cell.length_c   1.000
_cell.angle_alpha   90.00
_cell.angle_beta   90.00
_cell.angle_gamma   90.00
#
_symmetry.space_group_name_H-M   'P 1'
#
loop_
_entity.id
_entity.type
_entity.pdbx_description
1 polymer ?
#
loop_
_entity_poly.entity_id
_entity_poly.type
_entity_poly.pdbx_seq_one_letter_code
_entity_poly.pdbx_strand_id
1 'polypeptide(L)'
;TAYSPSGESDQASIIIDVMVPTLLEIEVREYYDDYIVPDASVRLYPTLPDWEDQTNMETEGYTDQYGIVVFSHLGPYVYYTDIWEENHDNYDIKDYDISLIRTPEVIPHKINRFIALVDYVEHGKGERTRDRTYVIKKLERNTARTPVQSLPTDENWQELYKRSIRVK
;
A
#
# COMPACT_ATOMS: atom_id res chain seq x y z
N THR A 1 19.53 -37.42 -9.57
CA THR A 1 20.40 -38.36 -10.30
C THR A 1 20.32 -39.70 -9.61
N ALA A 2 19.93 -40.74 -10.34
CA ALA A 2 19.99 -42.12 -9.87
C ALA A 2 21.14 -42.83 -10.58
N TYR A 3 21.90 -43.64 -9.86
CA TYR A 3 23.05 -44.37 -10.38
C TYR A 3 22.76 -45.87 -10.31
N SER A 4 22.87 -46.58 -11.42
CA SER A 4 22.79 -48.04 -11.44
C SER A 4 24.16 -48.66 -11.08
N PRO A 5 24.20 -49.90 -10.57
CA PRO A 5 25.45 -50.64 -10.34
C PRO A 5 26.29 -50.86 -11.61
N SER A 6 25.70 -50.74 -12.80
CA SER A 6 26.39 -50.84 -14.10
C SER A 6 26.98 -49.53 -14.59
N GLY A 7 26.87 -48.43 -13.82
CA GLY A 7 27.41 -47.13 -14.17
C GLY A 7 26.51 -46.28 -15.06
N GLU A 8 25.25 -46.67 -15.26
CA GLU A 8 24.28 -45.85 -15.98
C GLU A 8 23.66 -44.81 -15.03
N SER A 9 23.58 -43.57 -15.50
CA SER A 9 22.99 -42.46 -14.75
C SER A 9 21.75 -41.94 -15.46
N ASP A 10 20.67 -41.80 -14.70
CA ASP A 10 19.45 -41.13 -15.18
C ASP A 10 19.35 -39.73 -14.55
N GLN A 11 19.08 -38.74 -15.40
CA GLN A 11 18.97 -37.33 -15.03
C GLN A 11 17.65 -36.76 -15.54
N ALA A 12 16.79 -36.35 -14.62
CA ALA A 12 15.63 -35.53 -14.90
C ALA A 12 15.93 -34.07 -14.54
N SER A 13 15.50 -33.14 -15.39
CA SER A 13 15.56 -31.69 -15.14
C SER A 13 14.18 -31.08 -15.31
N ILE A 14 13.85 -30.11 -14.45
CA ILE A 14 12.66 -29.27 -14.56
C ILE A 14 13.10 -27.81 -14.76
N ILE A 15 12.40 -27.10 -15.64
CA ILE A 15 12.57 -25.65 -15.83
C ILE A 15 11.47 -24.97 -14.99
N ILE A 16 11.86 -24.03 -14.13
CA ILE A 16 10.93 -23.25 -13.31
C ILE A 16 11.12 -21.78 -13.68
N ASP A 17 10.07 -21.19 -14.23
CA ASP A 17 10.02 -19.74 -14.47
C ASP A 17 9.55 -19.04 -13.19
N VAL A 18 10.47 -18.34 -12.54
CA VAL A 18 10.17 -17.57 -11.32
C VAL A 18 9.67 -16.20 -11.73
N MET A 19 8.38 -15.97 -11.52
CA MET A 19 7.76 -14.66 -11.71
C MET A 19 7.89 -13.82 -10.44
N VAL A 20 7.93 -12.50 -10.59
CA VAL A 20 7.81 -11.57 -9.48
C VAL A 20 6.46 -11.83 -8.77
N PRO A 21 6.41 -11.85 -7.43
CA PRO A 21 5.14 -11.94 -6.72
C PRO A 21 4.31 -10.67 -6.98
N THR A 22 3.00 -10.78 -6.94
CA THR A 22 2.13 -9.60 -6.96
C THR A 22 2.34 -8.80 -5.67
N LEU A 23 2.89 -7.60 -5.80
CA LEU A 23 3.15 -6.67 -4.70
C LEU A 23 2.37 -5.37 -4.89
N LEU A 24 1.95 -4.76 -3.78
CA LEU A 24 1.42 -3.39 -3.74
C LEU A 24 2.26 -2.59 -2.76
N GLU A 25 3.08 -1.69 -3.28
CA GLU A 25 3.87 -0.71 -2.55
C GLU A 25 3.08 0.58 -2.44
N ILE A 26 2.80 1.01 -1.21
CA ILE A 26 2.08 2.24 -0.90
C ILE A 26 3.04 3.20 -0.22
N GLU A 27 3.18 4.39 -0.80
CA GLU A 27 3.88 5.52 -0.20
C GLU A 27 2.86 6.51 0.33
N VAL A 28 2.98 6.91 1.59
CA VAL A 28 2.06 7.84 2.25
C VAL A 28 2.69 9.22 2.33
N ARG A 29 1.97 10.23 1.83
CA ARG A 29 2.41 11.63 1.81
C ARG A 29 1.34 12.60 2.27
N GLU A 30 1.76 13.68 2.90
CA GLU A 30 0.88 14.79 3.25
C GLU A 30 0.44 15.55 1.97
N TYR A 31 -0.85 15.89 1.88
CA TYR A 31 -1.50 16.37 0.66
C TYR A 31 -1.00 17.73 0.17
N TYR A 32 -0.66 18.65 1.08
CA TYR A 32 -0.28 20.03 0.75
C TYR A 32 1.22 20.20 0.57
N ASP A 33 2.02 19.64 1.47
CA ASP A 33 3.46 19.84 1.57
C ASP A 33 4.30 18.66 1.02
N ASP A 34 3.66 17.56 0.61
CA ASP A 34 4.26 16.41 -0.10
C ASP A 34 5.41 15.72 0.67
N TYR A 35 5.43 15.82 2.00
CA TYR A 35 6.38 15.08 2.84
C TYR A 35 5.86 13.69 3.19
N ILE A 36 6.80 12.75 3.38
CA ILE A 36 6.49 11.37 3.75
C ILE A 36 5.95 11.26 5.16
N VAL A 37 4.99 10.35 5.38
CA VAL A 37 4.39 10.11 6.70
C VAL A 37 4.80 8.71 7.20
N PRO A 38 5.83 8.60 8.06
CA PRO A 38 6.23 7.34 8.66
C PRO A 38 5.26 6.91 9.77
N ASP A 39 5.32 5.63 10.15
CA ASP A 39 4.51 5.02 11.22
C ASP A 39 2.98 5.13 11.05
N ALA A 40 2.52 5.53 9.86
CA ALA A 40 1.10 5.59 9.51
C ALA A 40 0.54 4.17 9.34
N SER A 41 -0.59 3.89 9.99
CA SER A 41 -1.37 2.69 9.70
C SER A 41 -2.01 2.82 8.33
N VAL A 42 -1.89 1.77 7.52
CA VAL A 42 -2.50 1.65 6.19
C VAL A 42 -3.31 0.36 6.16
N ARG A 43 -4.62 0.52 6.00
CA ARG A 43 -5.58 -0.60 5.93
C ARG A 43 -6.13 -0.74 4.53
N LEU A 44 -6.28 -1.98 4.09
CA LEU A 44 -6.86 -2.30 2.79
C LEU A 44 -8.27 -2.85 2.95
N TYR A 45 -9.18 -2.28 2.18
CA TYR A 45 -10.57 -2.72 2.06
C TYR A 45 -10.89 -3.12 0.61
N PRO A 46 -11.70 -4.16 0.39
CA PRO A 46 -12.01 -4.66 -0.94
C PRO A 46 -13.04 -3.78 -1.67
N THR A 47 -13.89 -3.07 -0.94
CA THR A 47 -14.95 -2.23 -1.52
C THR A 47 -15.05 -0.89 -0.79
N LEU A 48 -15.69 0.09 -1.44
CA LEU A 48 -15.94 1.39 -0.83
C LEU A 48 -16.88 1.28 0.38
N PRO A 49 -18.01 0.54 0.34
CA PRO A 49 -18.83 0.33 1.54
C PRO A 49 -18.07 -0.29 2.72
N ASP A 50 -17.20 -1.27 2.45
CA ASP A 50 -16.37 -1.89 3.48
C ASP A 50 -15.43 -0.86 4.12
N TRP A 51 -14.86 0.04 3.31
CA TRP A 51 -14.04 1.16 3.78
C TRP A 51 -14.86 2.18 4.60
N GLU A 52 -16.04 2.57 4.11
CA GLU A 52 -16.91 3.56 4.76
C GLU A 52 -17.43 3.09 6.12
N ASP A 53 -17.83 1.82 6.21
CA ASP A 53 -18.34 1.20 7.43
C ASP A 53 -17.21 0.58 8.29
N GLN A 54 -15.96 0.63 7.80
CA GLN A 54 -14.78 -0.02 8.41
C GLN A 54 -15.00 -1.52 8.70
N THR A 55 -15.62 -2.24 7.77
CA THR A 55 -15.91 -3.68 7.87
C THR A 55 -15.07 -4.48 6.87
N ASN A 56 -14.90 -5.79 7.08
CA ASN A 56 -14.19 -6.68 6.15
C ASN A 56 -12.79 -6.20 5.71
N MET A 57 -12.05 -5.57 6.62
CA MET A 57 -10.65 -5.20 6.39
C MET A 57 -9.83 -6.44 6.03
N GLU A 58 -9.12 -6.39 4.90
CA GLU A 58 -8.30 -7.51 4.46
C GLU A 58 -6.99 -7.60 5.22
N THR A 59 -6.35 -6.44 5.44
CA THR A 59 -5.07 -6.37 6.14
C THR A 59 -4.74 -4.93 6.58
N GLU A 60 -3.78 -4.82 7.49
CA GLU A 60 -3.22 -3.56 7.99
C GLU A 60 -1.68 -3.69 8.01
N GLY A 61 -0.99 -2.64 7.62
CA GLY A 61 0.46 -2.49 7.74
C GLY A 61 0.81 -1.09 8.19
N TYR A 62 2.06 -0.88 8.60
CA TYR A 62 2.56 0.42 9.05
C TYR A 62 3.66 0.88 8.11
N THR A 63 3.67 2.17 7.77
CA THR A 63 4.73 2.73 6.95
C THR A 63 6.07 2.74 7.69
N ASP A 64 7.15 2.47 6.96
CA ASP A 64 8.51 2.57 7.50
C ASP A 64 8.99 4.04 7.58
N GLN A 65 10.24 4.25 7.98
CA GLN A 65 10.87 5.58 8.06
C GLN A 65 10.89 6.36 6.73
N TYR A 66 10.59 5.70 5.61
CA TYR A 66 10.49 6.30 4.28
C TYR A 66 9.03 6.54 3.86
N GLY A 67 8.06 6.32 4.75
CA GLY A 67 6.63 6.45 4.44
C GLY A 67 6.09 5.30 3.59
N ILE A 68 6.78 4.15 3.54
CA ILE A 68 6.44 3.04 2.63
C ILE A 68 5.92 1.84 3.41
N VAL A 69 4.83 1.24 2.91
CA VAL A 69 4.33 -0.08 3.32
C VAL A 69 4.16 -0.95 2.07
N VAL A 70 4.38 -2.26 2.21
CA VAL A 70 4.28 -3.22 1.09
C VAL A 70 3.33 -4.35 1.45
N PHE A 71 2.40 -4.67 0.54
CA PHE A 71 1.48 -5.80 0.66
C PHE A 71 1.76 -6.86 -0.41
N SER A 72 1.43 -8.12 -0.10
CA SER A 72 1.51 -9.25 -1.02
C SER A 72 0.31 -10.18 -0.87
N HIS A 73 0.19 -11.16 -1.78
CA HIS A 73 -0.95 -12.09 -1.86
C HIS A 73 -2.28 -11.39 -2.17
N LEU A 74 -2.18 -10.29 -2.92
CA LEU A 74 -3.31 -9.47 -3.33
C LEU A 74 -4.11 -10.15 -4.44
N GLY A 75 -5.42 -9.92 -4.44
CA GLY A 75 -6.25 -10.24 -5.59
C GLY A 75 -6.09 -9.22 -6.73
N PRO A 76 -6.44 -9.59 -7.97
CA PRO A 76 -6.33 -8.70 -9.14
C PRO A 76 -7.52 -7.73 -9.22
N TYR A 77 -7.68 -6.89 -8.21
CA TYR A 77 -8.73 -5.88 -8.13
C TYR A 77 -8.22 -4.59 -7.49
N VAL A 78 -9.11 -3.61 -7.35
CA VAL A 78 -8.79 -2.34 -6.69
C VAL A 78 -9.03 -2.44 -5.19
N TYR A 79 -8.11 -1.87 -4.43
CA TYR A 79 -8.21 -1.68 -2.99
C TYR A 79 -8.55 -0.24 -2.64
N TYR A 80 -9.30 -0.07 -1.54
CA TYR A 80 -9.53 1.21 -0.88
C TYR A 80 -8.64 1.30 0.36
N THR A 81 -7.90 2.40 0.49
CA THR A 81 -6.89 2.60 1.53
C THR A 81 -7.43 3.54 2.61
N ASP A 82 -7.56 3.06 3.85
CA ASP A 82 -7.76 3.89 5.05
C ASP A 82 -6.41 4.12 5.72
N ILE A 83 -6.06 5.38 5.96
CA ILE A 83 -4.75 5.77 6.49
C ILE A 83 -4.95 6.58 7.75
N TRP A 84 -4.23 6.21 8.81
CA TRP A 84 -4.30 6.88 10.10
C TRP A 84 -2.93 6.99 10.78
N GLU A 85 -2.62 8.17 11.30
CA GLU A 85 -1.44 8.54 12.09
C GLU A 85 -1.85 9.56 13.16
N GLU A 86 -1.02 9.87 14.17
CA GLU A 86 -1.38 10.80 15.26
C GLU A 86 -1.87 12.17 14.75
N ASN A 87 -1.30 12.69 13.67
CA ASN A 87 -1.69 13.98 13.10
C ASN A 87 -2.00 13.94 11.60
N HIS A 88 -2.27 12.75 11.04
CA HIS A 88 -2.61 12.59 9.63
C HIS A 88 -3.68 11.53 9.42
N ASP A 89 -4.66 11.82 8.57
CA ASP A 89 -5.58 10.80 8.06
C ASP A 89 -6.05 11.15 6.65
N ASN A 90 -6.72 10.21 5.97
CA ASN A 90 -7.32 10.44 4.67
C ASN A 90 -8.86 10.31 4.68
N TYR A 91 -9.49 10.44 5.84
CA TYR A 91 -10.90 10.10 6.01
C TYR A 91 -11.81 11.07 5.23
N ASP A 92 -11.52 12.37 5.31
CA ASP A 92 -12.30 13.41 4.62
C ASP A 92 -11.92 13.54 3.14
N ILE A 93 -10.82 12.92 2.71
CA ILE A 93 -10.31 13.06 1.33
C ILE A 93 -11.27 12.48 0.28
N LYS A 94 -12.06 11.48 0.67
CA LYS A 94 -13.06 10.83 -0.20
C LYS A 94 -14.09 11.82 -0.77
N ASP A 95 -14.41 12.88 -0.02
CA ASP A 95 -15.43 13.86 -0.40
C ASP A 95 -14.91 14.80 -1.48
N TYR A 96 -13.58 14.90 -1.64
CA TYR A 96 -12.95 15.61 -2.74
C TYR A 96 -12.81 14.73 -3.99
N ASP A 97 -12.20 13.55 -3.83
CA ASP A 97 -11.90 12.63 -4.94
C ASP A 97 -11.60 11.21 -4.43
N ILE A 98 -12.51 10.27 -4.71
CA ILE A 98 -12.38 8.84 -4.37
C ILE A 98 -11.10 8.23 -4.98
N SER A 99 -10.58 8.75 -6.09
CA SER A 99 -9.36 8.23 -6.71
C SER A 99 -8.11 8.41 -5.84
N LEU A 100 -8.17 9.26 -4.80
CA LEU A 100 -7.09 9.48 -3.85
C LEU A 100 -7.02 8.40 -2.76
N ILE A 101 -8.11 7.65 -2.55
CA ILE A 101 -8.16 6.51 -1.62
C ILE A 101 -8.30 5.17 -2.34
N ARG A 102 -8.43 5.18 -3.68
CA ARG A 102 -8.63 3.99 -4.51
C ARG A 102 -7.38 3.72 -5.33
N THR A 103 -6.76 2.57 -5.06
CA THR A 103 -5.62 2.07 -5.85
C THR A 103 -6.03 1.81 -7.31
N PRO A 104 -5.09 1.89 -8.27
CA PRO A 104 -5.24 1.25 -9.57
C PRO A 104 -5.47 -0.26 -9.40
N GLU A 105 -6.04 -0.90 -10.43
CA GLU A 105 -6.21 -2.35 -10.43
C GLU A 105 -4.85 -3.04 -10.28
N VAL A 106 -4.75 -3.94 -9.31
CA VAL A 106 -3.52 -4.67 -9.03
C VAL A 106 -3.21 -5.62 -10.19
N ILE A 107 -2.08 -5.38 -10.86
CA ILE A 107 -1.60 -6.20 -11.96
C ILE A 107 -0.84 -7.41 -11.38
N PRO A 108 -1.23 -8.66 -11.71
CA PRO A 108 -0.51 -9.85 -11.27
C PRO A 108 0.95 -9.85 -11.69
N HIS A 109 1.79 -10.48 -10.86
CA HIS A 109 3.22 -10.67 -11.12
C HIS A 109 4.01 -9.38 -11.35
N LYS A 110 3.60 -8.31 -10.68
CA LYS A 110 4.20 -6.99 -10.78
C LYS A 110 4.28 -6.31 -9.42
N ILE A 111 5.24 -5.40 -9.29
CA ILE A 111 5.25 -4.38 -8.23
C ILE A 111 4.29 -3.26 -8.65
N ASN A 112 3.11 -3.22 -8.03
CA ASN A 112 2.13 -2.16 -8.19
C ASN A 112 2.48 -1.05 -7.19
N ARG A 113 2.49 0.21 -7.65
CA ARG A 113 2.84 1.36 -6.81
C ARG A 113 1.67 2.32 -6.72
N PHE A 114 1.40 2.79 -5.51
CA PHE A 114 0.35 3.75 -5.23
C PHE A 114 0.86 4.82 -4.25
N ILE A 115 0.59 6.09 -4.54
CA ILE A 115 0.84 7.18 -3.60
C ILE A 115 -0.50 7.51 -2.98
N ALA A 116 -0.59 7.30 -1.68
CA ALA A 116 -1.77 7.65 -0.91
C ALA A 116 -1.54 8.98 -0.19
N LEU A 117 -2.52 9.87 -0.26
CA LEU A 117 -2.43 11.20 0.33
C LEU A 117 -3.21 11.24 1.64
N VAL A 118 -2.69 11.99 2.60
CA VAL A 118 -3.32 12.28 3.89
C VAL A 118 -3.34 13.78 4.14
N ASP A 119 -4.34 14.27 4.86
CA ASP A 119 -4.40 15.64 5.34
C ASP A 119 -3.80 15.71 6.76
N TYR A 120 -3.10 16.81 7.07
CA TYR A 120 -2.76 17.11 8.46
C TYR A 120 -4.02 17.42 9.27
N VAL A 121 -4.23 16.67 10.35
CA VAL A 121 -5.39 16.75 11.23
C VAL A 121 -4.95 16.81 12.69
N GLU A 122 -5.44 17.79 13.45
CA GLU A 122 -5.23 17.81 14.91
C GLU A 122 -6.25 16.88 15.57
N HIS A 123 -5.86 15.62 15.79
CA HIS A 123 -6.62 14.69 16.63
C HIS A 123 -6.47 15.12 18.10
N GLY A 124 -7.28 16.09 18.53
CA GLY A 124 -7.27 16.58 19.91
C GLY A 124 -7.28 15.43 20.92
N LYS A 125 -6.34 15.44 21.87
CA LYS A 125 -6.34 14.52 23.02
C LYS A 125 -7.52 14.85 23.95
N GLY A 126 -8.72 14.33 23.64
CA GLY A 126 -9.91 14.61 24.44
C GLY A 126 -11.17 13.88 23.98
N GLU A 127 -11.54 12.88 24.77
CA GLU A 127 -12.88 12.29 24.97
C GLU A 127 -13.60 11.55 23.82
N ARG A 128 -14.15 10.42 24.23
CA ARG A 128 -15.03 9.52 23.48
C ARG A 128 -16.21 10.27 22.85
N THR A 129 -16.43 10.01 21.56
CA THR A 129 -17.73 9.99 20.89
C THR A 129 -18.38 11.34 20.60
N ARG A 130 -18.55 11.62 19.30
CA ARG A 130 -19.48 12.61 18.70
C ARG A 130 -19.24 14.09 19.07
N ASP A 131 -18.25 14.70 18.43
CA ASP A 131 -18.39 16.02 17.78
C ASP A 131 -17.01 16.48 17.32
N ARG A 132 -16.62 16.03 16.13
CA ARG A 132 -15.36 16.43 15.50
C ARG A 132 -15.58 17.76 14.78
N THR A 133 -15.27 18.87 15.45
CA THR A 133 -15.19 20.18 14.79
C THR A 133 -13.77 20.37 14.28
N TYR A 134 -13.54 20.12 13.00
CA TYR A 134 -12.22 20.27 12.38
C TYR A 134 -11.99 21.72 11.93
N VAL A 135 -10.80 22.24 12.22
CA VAL A 135 -10.33 23.54 11.69
C VAL A 135 -9.68 23.28 10.33
N ILE A 136 -10.48 23.39 9.26
CA ILE A 136 -9.96 23.35 7.89
C ILE A 136 -9.16 24.63 7.65
N LYS A 137 -7.82 24.54 7.74
CA LYS A 137 -6.94 25.58 7.18
C LYS A 137 -6.91 25.37 5.69
N LYS A 138 -7.65 26.20 4.96
CA LYS A 138 -7.63 26.24 3.49
C LYS A 138 -6.24 26.66 3.02
N LEU A 139 -5.38 25.68 2.75
CA LEU A 139 -4.10 25.87 2.06
C LEU A 139 -4.33 25.64 0.56
N GLU A 140 -3.72 26.47 -0.29
CA GLU A 140 -3.79 26.26 -1.74
C GLU A 140 -2.74 25.25 -2.16
N ARG A 141 -3.14 24.30 -3.00
CA ARG A 141 -2.30 23.19 -3.47
C ARG A 141 -1.09 23.68 -4.27
N ASN A 142 0.10 23.20 -3.91
CA ASN A 142 1.27 23.31 -4.77
C ASN A 142 1.19 22.26 -5.90
N THR A 143 1.02 22.69 -7.15
CA THR A 143 0.64 21.81 -8.28
C THR A 143 1.82 21.16 -9.02
N ALA A 144 3.04 21.28 -8.51
CA ALA A 144 4.22 20.69 -9.13
C ALA A 144 4.28 19.16 -8.88
N ARG A 145 3.45 18.40 -9.58
CA ARG A 145 3.55 16.93 -9.61
C ARG A 145 4.88 16.54 -10.25
N THR A 146 5.84 16.12 -9.45
CA THR A 146 7.00 15.40 -9.97
C THR A 146 6.49 14.04 -10.45
N PRO A 147 6.61 13.70 -11.74
CA PRO A 147 6.28 12.36 -12.19
C PRO A 147 7.16 11.38 -11.41
N VAL A 148 6.53 10.36 -10.83
CA VAL A 148 7.20 9.27 -10.12
C VAL A 148 8.37 8.83 -10.98
N GLN A 149 9.60 9.01 -10.48
CA GLN A 149 10.74 8.39 -11.11
C GLN A 149 10.47 6.89 -11.05
N SER A 150 10.22 6.30 -12.22
CA SER A 150 10.13 4.86 -12.37
C SER A 150 11.50 4.31 -11.98
N LEU A 151 11.67 3.93 -10.71
CA LEU A 151 12.80 3.11 -10.31
C LEU A 151 12.77 1.85 -11.19
N PRO A 152 13.92 1.42 -11.72
CA PRO A 152 13.99 0.30 -12.64
C PRO A 152 13.27 -0.94 -12.09
N THR A 153 12.53 -1.56 -13.01
CA THR A 153 11.78 -2.82 -12.94
C THR A 153 12.46 -3.91 -12.10
N ASP A 154 11.68 -4.50 -11.19
CA ASP A 154 11.89 -5.81 -10.55
C ASP A 154 13.17 -6.04 -9.73
N GLU A 155 14.09 -5.09 -9.63
CA GLU A 155 15.24 -5.21 -8.73
C GLU A 155 14.75 -5.17 -7.27
N ASN A 156 15.27 -6.08 -6.44
CA ASN A 156 14.96 -6.24 -5.01
C ASN A 156 13.50 -6.64 -4.66
N TRP A 157 12.72 -7.19 -5.60
CA TRP A 157 11.39 -7.72 -5.26
C TRP A 157 11.43 -8.74 -4.12
N GLN A 158 12.54 -9.48 -3.96
CA GLN A 158 12.71 -10.45 -2.87
C GLN A 158 12.75 -9.76 -1.51
N GLU A 159 13.37 -8.59 -1.42
CA GLU A 159 13.43 -7.80 -0.18
C GLU A 159 12.05 -7.20 0.13
N LEU A 160 11.41 -6.59 -0.88
CA LEU A 160 10.04 -6.09 -0.77
C LEU A 160 9.08 -7.19 -0.32
N TYR A 161 9.17 -8.38 -0.93
CA TYR A 161 8.35 -9.52 -0.58
C TYR A 161 8.61 -10.03 0.84
N LYS A 162 9.88 -10.10 1.27
CA LYS A 162 10.24 -10.50 2.65
C LYS A 162 9.66 -9.57 3.71
N ARG A 163 9.64 -8.26 3.46
CA ARG A 163 9.05 -7.26 4.37
C ARG A 163 7.55 -7.04 4.17
N SER A 164 6.96 -7.62 3.13
CA SER A 164 5.55 -7.39 2.81
C SER A 164 4.61 -7.99 3.85
N ILE A 165 3.50 -7.29 4.07
CA ILE A 165 2.36 -7.80 4.83
C ILE A 165 1.52 -8.67 3.89
N ARG A 166 1.21 -9.89 4.31
CA ARG A 166 0.40 -10.82 3.52
C ARG A 166 -1.07 -10.56 3.77
N VAL A 167 -1.82 -10.32 2.70
CA VAL A 167 -3.28 -10.37 2.72
C VAL A 167 -3.71 -11.81 3.05
N LYS A 168 -4.73 -11.94 3.91
CA LYS A 168 -5.22 -13.25 4.42
C LYS A 168 -6.29 -13.86 3.54
#